data_AF-A0A1D7QFB5-F1
#
_entry.id   AF-A0A1D7QFB5-F1
#
_cell.length_a   1.000
_cell.length_b   1.000
_cell.length_c   1.000
_cell.angle_alpha   90.00
_cell.angle_beta   90.00
_cell.angle_gamma   90.00
#
_symmetry.space_group_name_H-M   'P 1'
#
loop_
_entity.id
_entity.type
_entity.pdbx_description
1 polymer ?
#
loop_
_entity_poly.entity_id
_entity_poly.type
_entity_poly.pdbx_seq_one_letter_code
_entity_poly.pdbx_strand_id
1 'polypeptide(L)'
;MTLAIHSYLVEIIGSLESGDRYLKKRSFASKYLHFHHPELFFIYDSRAKDAMRQFNSIASPEFKKMVKIVPYDQEYAVFAFKCLQLKGNLNSEGIEMNNRELDNLLIEIANERIRVKMAKSHEPIVV
;
A
#
# COMPACT_ATOMS: atom_id res chain seq x y z
N MET A 1 1.74 -14.66 -8.78
CA MET A 1 2.95 -15.07 -8.01
C MET A 1 3.19 -14.19 -6.78
N THR A 2 3.30 -12.87 -6.91
CA THR A 2 3.58 -11.95 -5.77
C THR A 2 2.54 -12.01 -4.65
N LEU A 3 1.24 -11.99 -4.96
CA LEU A 3 0.17 -12.09 -3.96
C LEU A 3 0.18 -13.40 -3.17
N ALA A 4 0.53 -14.51 -3.84
CA ALA A 4 0.63 -15.81 -3.21
C ALA A 4 1.80 -15.85 -2.22
N ILE A 5 2.98 -15.35 -2.64
CA ILE A 5 4.17 -15.26 -1.78
C ILE A 5 3.91 -14.36 -0.57
N HIS A 6 3.27 -13.20 -0.77
CA HIS A 6 2.90 -12.31 0.33
C HIS A 6 1.95 -12.99 1.31
N SER A 7 0.89 -13.64 0.82
CA SER A 7 -0.08 -14.34 1.66
C SER A 7 0.56 -15.49 2.44
N TYR A 8 1.38 -16.29 1.76
CA TYR A 8 2.13 -17.39 2.37
C TYR A 8 3.06 -16.91 3.49
N LEU A 9 3.80 -15.81 3.27
CA LEU A 9 4.65 -15.24 4.32
C LEU A 9 3.83 -14.68 5.49
N VAL A 10 2.68 -14.05 5.23
CA VAL A 10 1.77 -13.59 6.28
C VAL A 10 1.27 -14.76 7.12
N GLU A 11 0.93 -15.88 6.49
CA GLU A 11 0.48 -17.11 7.16
C GLU A 11 1.60 -17.74 8.01
N ILE A 12 2.81 -17.86 7.46
CA ILE A 12 3.98 -18.36 8.22
C ILE A 12 4.19 -17.49 9.46
N ILE A 13 4.30 -16.18 9.30
CA ILE A 13 4.57 -15.28 10.43
C ILE A 13 3.43 -15.36 11.45
N GLY A 14 2.18 -15.40 10.99
CA GLY A 14 1.02 -15.53 11.87
C GLY A 14 1.01 -16.85 12.64
N SER A 15 1.47 -17.95 12.04
CA SER A 15 1.56 -19.26 12.69
C SER A 15 2.66 -19.35 13.76
N LEU A 16 3.69 -18.52 13.65
CA LEU A 16 4.79 -18.45 14.62
C LEU A 16 4.43 -17.61 15.87
N GLU A 17 3.37 -16.81 15.80
CA GLU A 17 2.91 -15.99 16.92
C GLU A 17 1.82 -16.71 17.73
N SER A 18 2.02 -16.82 19.05
CA SER A 18 1.03 -17.34 19.98
C SER A 18 0.22 -16.19 20.64
N GLY A 19 -1.09 -16.38 20.81
CA GLY A 19 -2.00 -15.47 21.54
C GLY A 19 -2.66 -14.37 20.69
N ASP A 20 -3.26 -13.36 21.33
CA ASP A 20 -4.03 -12.26 20.71
C ASP A 20 -3.24 -11.35 19.74
N ARG A 21 -1.95 -11.66 19.52
CA ARG A 21 -1.09 -10.98 18.55
C ARG A 21 -1.19 -11.54 17.14
N TYR A 22 -2.18 -12.38 16.85
CA TYR A 22 -2.59 -12.77 15.49
C TYR A 22 -3.16 -11.57 14.69
N LEU A 23 -2.44 -10.47 14.66
CA LEU A 23 -2.62 -9.40 13.71
C LEU A 23 -1.93 -9.88 12.44
N LYS A 24 -2.69 -10.10 11.37
CA LYS A 24 -2.14 -10.38 10.04
C LYS A 24 -0.99 -9.41 9.77
N LYS A 25 0.26 -9.89 9.87
CA LYS A 25 1.51 -9.10 9.80
C LYS A 25 1.82 -8.63 8.37
N ARG A 26 0.79 -8.18 7.66
CA ARG A 26 0.83 -7.74 6.25
C ARG A 26 1.88 -6.68 6.03
N SER A 27 1.95 -5.71 6.95
CA SER A 27 2.92 -4.62 6.84
C SER A 27 4.34 -5.15 6.95
N PHE A 28 4.62 -5.98 7.95
CA PHE A 28 5.92 -6.61 8.10
C PHE A 28 6.27 -7.48 6.88
N ALA A 29 5.38 -8.38 6.47
CA ALA A 29 5.59 -9.26 5.33
C ALA A 29 5.88 -8.48 4.04
N SER A 30 5.10 -7.42 3.77
CA SER A 30 5.32 -6.57 2.60
C SER A 30 6.67 -5.85 2.64
N LYS A 31 7.08 -5.33 3.80
CA LYS A 31 8.35 -4.61 3.98
C LYS A 31 9.53 -5.56 3.87
N TYR A 32 9.43 -6.74 4.48
CA TYR A 32 10.43 -7.79 4.36
C TYR A 32 10.61 -8.19 2.90
N LEU A 33 9.53 -8.46 2.18
CA LEU A 33 9.58 -8.85 0.77
C LEU A 33 10.08 -7.71 -0.13
N HIS A 34 9.64 -6.47 0.10
CA HIS A 34 10.12 -5.30 -0.64
C HIS A 34 11.61 -5.02 -0.38
N PHE A 35 12.10 -5.25 0.84
CA PHE A 35 13.52 -5.08 1.16
C PHE A 35 14.40 -6.02 0.32
N HIS A 36 13.97 -7.28 0.16
CA HIS A 36 14.72 -8.27 -0.62
C HIS A 36 14.45 -8.17 -2.15
N HIS A 37 13.23 -7.78 -2.54
CA HIS A 37 12.78 -7.72 -3.92
C HIS A 37 11.91 -6.48 -4.18
N PRO A 38 12.50 -5.28 -4.21
CA PRO A 38 11.75 -4.02 -4.33
C PRO A 38 10.94 -3.94 -5.62
N GLU A 39 11.42 -4.53 -6.71
CA GLU A 39 10.74 -4.53 -8.01
C GLU A 39 9.53 -5.48 -8.10
N LEU A 40 9.32 -6.33 -7.10
CA LEU A 40 8.22 -7.31 -7.10
C LEU A 40 7.12 -6.99 -6.08
N PHE A 41 7.46 -6.29 -5.00
CA PHE A 41 6.53 -6.04 -3.90
C PHE A 41 6.45 -4.54 -3.60
N PHE A 42 5.25 -4.05 -3.34
CA PHE A 42 5.03 -2.70 -2.84
C PHE A 42 5.13 -2.66 -1.32
N ILE A 43 5.63 -1.55 -0.78
CA ILE A 43 5.57 -1.28 0.66
C ILE A 43 4.11 -1.11 1.07
N TYR A 44 3.67 -1.92 2.04
CA TYR A 44 2.35 -1.80 2.63
C TYR A 44 2.46 -1.41 4.12
N ASP A 45 1.93 -0.25 4.47
CA ASP A 45 1.62 0.13 5.84
C ASP A 45 0.49 1.16 5.86
N SER A 46 0.13 1.66 7.05
CA SER A 46 -0.93 2.65 7.19
C SER A 46 -0.66 3.91 6.36
N ARG A 47 0.58 4.38 6.27
CA ARG A 47 0.95 5.60 5.56
C ARG A 47 0.79 5.44 4.06
N ALA A 48 1.36 4.38 3.49
CA ALA A 48 1.22 4.08 2.07
C ALA A 48 -0.24 3.82 1.69
N LYS A 49 -0.98 3.08 2.52
CA LYS A 49 -2.42 2.82 2.32
C LYS A 49 -3.24 4.11 2.35
N ASP A 50 -2.97 5.02 3.29
CA ASP A 50 -3.68 6.28 3.41
C ASP A 50 -3.34 7.26 2.28
N ALA A 51 -2.09 7.30 1.83
CA ALA A 51 -1.70 8.05 0.64
C ALA A 51 -2.45 7.54 -0.59
N MET A 52 -2.52 6.22 -0.78
CA MET A 52 -3.19 5.58 -1.90
C MET A 52 -4.71 5.88 -1.96
N ARG A 53 -5.35 6.23 -0.85
CA ARG A 53 -6.76 6.64 -0.82
C ARG A 53 -7.04 7.92 -1.64
N GLN A 54 -6.02 8.73 -1.95
CA GLN A 54 -6.18 9.90 -2.82
C GLN A 54 -6.47 9.52 -4.26
N PHE A 55 -6.09 8.32 -4.65
CA PHE A 55 -6.24 7.80 -6.00
C PHE A 55 -7.45 6.86 -6.10
N ASN A 56 -8.51 7.09 -5.31
CA ASN A 56 -9.67 6.20 -5.27
C ASN A 56 -10.45 6.11 -6.60
N SER A 57 -10.29 7.09 -7.49
CA SER A 57 -10.85 7.07 -8.85
C SER A 57 -10.20 6.05 -9.77
N ILE A 58 -9.01 5.53 -9.42
CA ILE A 58 -8.26 4.57 -10.24
C ILE A 58 -8.92 3.18 -10.26
N ALA A 59 -9.72 2.83 -9.25
CA ALA A 59 -10.34 1.51 -9.15
C ALA A 59 -11.76 1.50 -9.73
N SER A 60 -11.91 1.01 -10.98
CA SER A 60 -13.22 0.81 -11.61
C SER A 60 -14.10 -0.22 -10.86
N PRO A 61 -15.42 -0.25 -11.09
CA PRO A 61 -16.28 -1.29 -10.55
C PRO A 61 -15.85 -2.72 -10.94
N GLU A 62 -15.38 -2.90 -12.17
CA GLU A 62 -14.89 -4.17 -12.72
C GLU A 62 -13.62 -4.62 -11.97
N PHE A 63 -12.70 -3.68 -11.74
CA PHE A 63 -11.52 -3.91 -10.91
C PHE A 63 -11.91 -4.42 -9.51
N LYS A 64 -12.89 -3.78 -8.87
CA LYS A 64 -13.35 -4.18 -7.53
C LYS A 64 -13.95 -5.59 -7.52
N LYS A 65 -14.63 -6.00 -8.61
CA LYS A 65 -15.15 -7.37 -8.76
C LYS A 65 -14.01 -8.38 -8.97
N MET A 66 -13.05 -8.05 -9.83
CA MET A 66 -11.89 -8.91 -10.11
C MET A 66 -11.04 -9.16 -8.87
N VAL A 67 -10.76 -8.13 -8.05
CA VAL A 67 -9.92 -8.33 -6.86
C VAL A 67 -10.62 -9.18 -5.80
N LYS A 68 -11.96 -9.09 -5.69
CA LYS A 68 -12.74 -9.86 -4.71
C LYS A 68 -12.65 -11.38 -4.90
N ILE A 69 -12.42 -11.85 -6.12
CA ILE A 69 -12.33 -13.29 -6.42
C ILE A 69 -10.91 -13.86 -6.22
N VAL A 70 -9.93 -13.01 -5.86
CA VAL A 70 -8.54 -13.43 -5.67
C VAL A 70 -8.43 -14.28 -4.38
N PRO A 71 -7.89 -15.50 -4.42
CA PRO A 71 -7.84 -16.40 -3.25
C PRO A 71 -6.65 -16.10 -2.31
N TYR A 72 -6.28 -14.82 -2.17
CA TYR A 72 -5.11 -14.37 -1.40
C TYR A 72 -5.51 -13.25 -0.44
N ASP A 73 -4.55 -12.69 0.30
CA ASP A 73 -4.82 -11.58 1.22
C ASP A 73 -5.50 -10.42 0.50
N GLN A 74 -6.80 -10.29 0.72
CA GLN A 74 -7.67 -9.35 0.02
C GLN A 74 -7.25 -7.90 0.23
N GLU A 75 -6.74 -7.57 1.42
CA GLU A 75 -6.38 -6.20 1.76
C GLU A 75 -5.10 -5.78 1.02
N TYR A 76 -4.09 -6.65 1.01
CA TYR A 76 -2.88 -6.42 0.23
C TYR A 76 -3.13 -6.52 -1.27
N ALA A 77 -3.97 -7.45 -1.73
CA ALA A 77 -4.32 -7.58 -3.15
C ALA A 77 -4.93 -6.29 -3.69
N VAL A 78 -5.95 -5.73 -3.02
CA VAL A 78 -6.54 -4.44 -3.41
C VAL A 78 -5.50 -3.34 -3.49
N PHE A 79 -4.60 -3.27 -2.52
CA PHE A 79 -3.53 -2.27 -2.51
C PHE A 79 -2.54 -2.46 -3.68
N ALA A 80 -1.99 -3.66 -3.84
CA ALA A 80 -1.00 -3.96 -4.88
C ALA A 80 -1.58 -3.74 -6.29
N PHE A 81 -2.82 -4.14 -6.53
CA PHE A 81 -3.48 -3.87 -7.80
C PHE A 81 -3.72 -2.37 -8.03
N LYS A 82 -4.06 -1.59 -7.00
CA LYS A 82 -4.13 -0.12 -7.12
C LYS A 82 -2.77 0.49 -7.47
N CYS A 83 -1.69 0.02 -6.87
CA CYS A 83 -0.34 0.45 -7.23
C CYS A 83 -0.04 0.18 -8.71
N LEU A 84 -0.35 -1.03 -9.20
CA LEU A 84 -0.15 -1.38 -10.61
C LEU A 84 -0.95 -0.50 -11.56
N GLN A 85 -2.21 -0.20 -11.23
CA GLN A 85 -3.05 0.70 -12.04
C GLN A 85 -2.51 2.13 -12.03
N LEU A 86 -2.10 2.65 -10.87
CA LEU A 86 -1.49 3.97 -10.78
C LEU A 86 -0.20 4.05 -11.62
N LYS A 87 0.66 3.04 -11.54
CA LYS A 87 1.85 2.94 -12.42
C LYS A 87 1.48 2.89 -13.89
N GLY A 88 0.44 2.13 -14.26
CA GLY A 88 -0.05 2.05 -15.63
C GLY A 88 -0.51 3.41 -16.16
N ASN A 89 -1.27 4.15 -15.36
CA ASN A 89 -1.74 5.49 -15.72
C ASN A 89 -0.56 6.47 -15.86
N LEU A 90 0.36 6.50 -14.90
CA LEU A 90 1.56 7.35 -14.96
C LEU A 90 2.42 7.03 -16.19
N ASN A 91 2.60 5.73 -16.50
CA ASN A 91 3.33 5.32 -17.69
C ASN A 91 2.63 5.77 -18.98
N SER A 92 1.29 5.72 -19.03
CA SER A 92 0.54 6.25 -20.18
C SER A 92 0.66 7.77 -20.36
N GLU A 93 1.05 8.49 -19.30
CA GLU A 93 1.38 9.92 -19.31
C GLU A 93 2.89 10.18 -19.56
N GLY A 94 3.68 9.14 -19.83
CA GLY A 94 5.13 9.23 -20.09
C GLY A 94 5.99 9.27 -18.82
N ILE A 95 5.41 9.00 -17.65
CA ILE A 95 6.12 8.95 -16.37
C ILE A 95 6.37 7.49 -16.01
N GLU A 96 7.56 7.00 -16.36
CA GLU A 96 8.01 5.67 -15.95
C GLU A 96 8.51 5.70 -14.50
N MET A 97 8.00 4.77 -13.70
CA MET A 97 8.44 4.59 -12.31
C MET A 97 8.61 3.12 -11.98
N ASN A 98 9.66 2.80 -11.24
CA ASN A 98 9.81 1.51 -10.58
C ASN A 98 8.95 1.43 -9.31
N ASN A 99 8.88 0.25 -8.67
CA ASN A 99 8.03 0.10 -7.48
C ASN A 99 8.53 0.93 -6.31
N ARG A 100 9.85 1.03 -6.12
CA ARG A 100 10.47 1.81 -5.05
C ARG A 100 10.21 3.30 -5.19
N GLU A 101 10.23 3.83 -6.41
CA GLU A 101 9.89 5.22 -6.71
C GLU A 101 8.41 5.50 -6.40
N LEU A 102 7.51 4.57 -6.78
CA LEU A 102 6.10 4.71 -6.41
C LEU A 102 5.92 4.70 -4.90
N ASP A 103 6.59 3.78 -4.20
CA ASP A 103 6.54 3.70 -2.74
C ASP A 103 7.07 5.00 -2.10
N ASN A 104 8.17 5.55 -2.60
CA ASN A 104 8.70 6.85 -2.16
C ASN A 104 7.70 7.99 -2.37
N LEU A 105 7.02 8.03 -3.52
CA LEU A 105 5.97 9.01 -3.81
C LEU A 105 4.82 8.90 -2.79
N LEU A 106 4.32 7.69 -2.54
CA LEU A 106 3.25 7.47 -1.57
C LEU A 106 3.66 7.89 -0.15
N ILE A 107 4.91 7.64 0.23
CA ILE A 107 5.45 8.04 1.53
C ILE A 107 5.56 9.57 1.63
N GLU A 108 6.02 10.25 0.58
CA GLU A 108 6.12 11.72 0.60
C GLU A 108 4.74 12.37 0.64
N ILE A 109 3.78 11.84 -0.10
CA ILE A 109 2.37 12.24 -0.01
C ILE A 109 1.83 12.08 1.42
N ALA A 110 2.20 11.01 2.12
CA ALA A 110 1.82 10.81 3.51
C ALA A 110 2.51 11.81 4.45
N ASN A 111 3.78 12.13 4.22
CA ASN A 111 4.53 13.15 4.98
C ASN A 111 3.91 14.53 4.85
N GLU A 112 3.56 14.92 3.62
CA GLU A 112 3.03 16.24 3.34
C GLU A 112 1.69 16.47 4.05
N ARG A 113 0.84 15.44 4.10
CA ARG A 113 -0.40 15.50 4.90
C ARG A 113 -0.15 15.75 6.38
N ILE A 114 0.90 15.18 6.94
CA ILE A 114 1.28 15.42 8.35
C ILE A 114 1.75 16.86 8.50
N ARG A 115 2.58 17.38 7.58
CA ARG A 115 3.04 18.78 7.60
C ARG A 115 1.87 19.76 7.53
N VAL A 116 0.94 19.57 6.60
CA VAL A 116 -0.27 20.40 6.47
C VAL A 116 -1.13 20.34 7.74
N LYS A 117 -1.31 19.15 8.32
CA LYS A 117 -2.08 19.01 9.57
C LYS A 117 -1.42 19.75 10.73
N MET A 118 -0.09 19.68 10.85
CA MET A 118 0.67 20.41 11.85
C MET A 118 0.60 21.93 11.64
N ALA A 119 0.64 22.41 10.40
CA ALA A 119 0.51 23.84 10.11
C ALA A 119 -0.86 24.40 10.53
N LYS A 120 -1.95 23.66 10.24
CA LYS A 120 -3.32 24.06 10.61
C LYS A 120 -3.59 24.04 12.11
N SER A 121 -2.91 23.18 12.87
CA SER A 121 -3.06 23.16 14.34
C SER A 121 -2.35 24.31 15.05
N HIS A 122 -1.53 25.09 14.34
CA HIS A 122 -0.83 26.26 14.86
C HIS A 122 -1.42 27.58 14.34
N GLU A 123 -2.57 27.57 13.66
CA GLU A 123 -3.30 28.82 13.38
C GLU A 123 -3.77 29.45 14.70
N PRO A 124 -3.44 30.73 14.98
CA PRO A 124 -3.84 31.37 16.22
C PRO A 124 -5.37 31.43 16.28
N ILE A 125 -5.94 31.03 17.41
CA ILE A 125 -7.36 31.25 17.71
C ILE A 125 -7.55 32.77 17.73
N VAL A 126 -8.22 33.31 16.71
CA VAL A 126 -8.69 34.69 16.72
C VAL A 126 -9.85 34.73 17.70
N VAL A 127 -9.56 35.12 18.95
CA VAL A 127 -10.54 35.41 20.01
C VAL A 127 -10.99 36.85 19.89
#